data_AF-A0A7V8VMJ5-F1
#
_entry.id   AF-A0A7V8VMJ5-F1
#
_cell.length_a   1.000
_cell.length_b   1.000
_cell.length_c   1.000
_cell.angle_alpha   90.00
_cell.angle_beta   90.00
_cell.angle_gamma   90.00
#
_symmetry.space_group_name_H-M   'P 1'
#
loop_
_entity.id
_entity.type
_entity.pdbx_description
1 polymer ?
#
loop_
_entity_poly.entity_id
_entity_poly.type
_entity_poly.pdbx_seq_one_letter_code
_entity_poly.pdbx_strand_id
1 'polypeptide(L)' 'NVPVIEAEQVVENLKRRSIPVEYVLFPDEGHGWRKTPNRIRATVRIVTWFDTHLKSDRTTAK' A
#
# COMPACT_ATOMS: atom_id res chain seq x y z
N ASN A 1 -8.52 -3.21 -17.42
CA ASN A 1 -7.54 -2.17 -17.03
C ASN A 1 -8.24 -1.24 -16.06
N VAL A 2 -7.55 -0.72 -15.04
CA VAL A 2 -8.12 0.22 -14.06
C VAL A 2 -7.31 1.52 -14.15
N PRO A 3 -7.92 2.65 -14.55
CA PRO A 3 -7.22 3.92 -14.67
C PRO A 3 -6.56 4.36 -13.35
N VAL A 4 -5.38 4.97 -13.43
CA VAL A 4 -4.61 5.45 -12.26
C VAL A 4 -5.40 6.49 -11.45
N ILE A 5 -6.21 7.30 -12.13
CA ILE A 5 -7.01 8.36 -11.50
C ILE A 5 -7.97 7.83 -10.43
N GLU A 6 -8.47 6.61 -10.58
CA GLU A 6 -9.36 5.99 -9.59
C GLU A 6 -8.65 5.81 -8.24
N ALA A 7 -7.37 5.41 -8.25
CA ALA A 7 -6.58 5.29 -7.03
C ALA A 7 -6.21 6.66 -6.45
N GLU A 8 -5.86 7.63 -7.32
CA GLU A 8 -5.46 8.97 -6.90
C GLU A 8 -6.59 9.72 -6.19
N GLN A 9 -7.82 9.61 -6.69
CA GLN A 9 -9.02 10.19 -6.06
C GLN A 9 -9.22 9.68 -4.62
N VAL A 10 -9.02 8.38 -4.38
CA VAL A 10 -9.13 7.79 -3.03
C VAL A 10 -8.02 8.28 -2.13
N VAL A 11 -6.77 8.28 -2.61
CA VAL A 11 -5.60 8.75 -1.85
C VAL A 11 -5.77 10.20 -1.44
N GLU A 12 -6.23 11.07 -2.34
CA GLU A 12 -6.47 12.47 -2.05
C GLU A 12 -7.57 12.66 -1.00
N ASN A 13 -8.67 11.91 -1.10
CA ASN A 13 -9.74 11.96 -0.10
C ASN A 13 -9.25 11.55 1.30
N LEU A 14 -8.47 10.47 1.40
CA LEU A 14 -7.90 9.98 2.66
C LEU A 14 -6.94 11.01 3.28
N LYS A 15 -6.05 11.60 2.46
CA LYS A 15 -5.14 12.67 2.90
C LYS A 15 -5.88 13.89 3.43
N ARG A 16 -6.93 14.35 2.74
CA ARG A 16 -7.78 15.48 3.18
C ARG A 16 -8.45 15.25 4.54
N ARG A 17 -8.69 13.99 4.90
CA ARG A 17 -9.29 13.58 6.17
C ARG A 17 -8.25 13.21 7.23
N SER A 18 -6.95 13.43 6.95
CA SER A 18 -5.84 13.05 7.82
C SER A 18 -5.83 11.55 8.19
N ILE A 19 -6.36 10.70 7.32
CA ILE A 19 -6.31 9.25 7.49
C ILE A 19 -4.96 8.75 6.95
N PRO A 20 -4.21 7.93 7.72
CA PRO A 20 -2.96 7.35 7.25
C PRO A 20 -3.17 6.56 5.95
N VAL A 21 -2.44 6.93 4.91
CA VAL A 21 -2.50 6.29 3.61
C VAL A 21 -1.11 6.26 2.98
N GLU A 22 -0.77 5.12 2.38
CA GLU A 22 0.43 4.94 1.58
C GLU A 22 0.04 4.71 0.12
N TYR A 23 0.68 5.44 -0.81
CA TYR A 23 0.48 5.27 -2.25
C TYR A 23 1.76 4.79 -2.92
N VAL A 24 1.68 3.63 -3.59
CA VAL A 24 2.80 3.00 -4.27
C VAL A 24 2.44 2.79 -5.74
N LEU A 25 2.93 3.68 -6.60
CA LEU A 25 2.78 3.59 -8.05
C LEU A 25 3.97 2.86 -8.68
N PHE A 26 3.68 2.07 -9.72
CA PHE A 26 4.65 1.43 -10.61
C PHE A 26 4.38 1.93 -12.04
N PRO A 27 5.04 3.01 -12.50
CA PRO A 27 4.70 3.67 -13.76
C PRO A 27 5.00 2.82 -15.00
N ASP A 28 5.75 1.73 -14.82
CA ASP A 28 6.19 0.79 -15.85
C ASP A 28 5.43 -0.55 -15.82
N GLU A 29 4.30 -0.60 -15.10
CA GLU A 29 3.42 -1.78 -14.95
C GLU A 29 1.95 -1.42 -15.21
N GLY A 30 1.06 -2.42 -15.24
CA GLY A 30 -0.38 -2.27 -15.51
C GLY A 30 -1.25 -2.96 -14.48
N HIS A 31 -2.24 -3.75 -14.93
CA HIS A 31 -3.13 -4.52 -14.05
C HIS A 31 -2.44 -5.79 -13.50
N GLY A 32 -1.39 -5.58 -12.70
CA GLY A 32 -0.48 -6.58 -12.18
C GLY A 32 0.98 -6.22 -12.48
N TRP A 33 1.89 -6.80 -11.70
CA TRP A 33 3.34 -6.58 -11.82
C TRP A 33 4.04 -7.77 -12.47
N ARG A 34 4.68 -7.55 -13.61
CA ARG A 34 5.45 -8.59 -14.31
C ARG A 34 6.90 -8.65 -13.85
N LYS A 35 7.52 -7.48 -13.60
CA LYS A 35 8.93 -7.41 -13.24
C LYS A 35 9.14 -7.91 -11.81
N THR A 36 10.10 -8.82 -11.63
CA THR A 36 10.47 -9.34 -10.30
C THR A 36 10.78 -8.26 -9.28
N PRO A 37 11.54 -7.18 -9.61
CA PRO A 37 11.76 -6.08 -8.67
C PRO A 37 10.46 -5.41 -8.18
N ASN A 38 9.48 -5.24 -9.07
CA ASN A 38 8.21 -4.61 -8.73
C ASN A 38 7.35 -5.52 -7.83
N ARG A 39 7.35 -6.83 -8.11
CA ARG A 39 6.71 -7.83 -7.24
C ARG A 39 7.31 -7.83 -5.84
N ILE A 40 8.64 -7.84 -5.73
CA ILE A 40 9.34 -7.80 -4.43
C ILE A 40 8.97 -6.51 -3.68
N ARG A 41 9.09 -5.35 -4.35
CA ARG A 41 8.75 -4.06 -3.75
C ARG A 41 7.31 -4.03 -3.23
N ALA A 42 6.36 -4.50 -4.02
CA ALA A 42 4.96 -4.55 -3.59
C ALA A 42 4.75 -5.46 -2.38
N THR A 43 5.29 -6.69 -2.41
CA THR A 43 5.18 -7.63 -1.29
C THR A 43 5.79 -7.05 -0.01
N VAL A 44 6.98 -6.46 -0.10
CA VAL A 44 7.64 -5.85 1.07
C VAL A 44 6.81 -4.71 1.64
N ARG A 45 6.31 -3.79 0.80
CA ARG A 45 5.48 -2.66 1.28
C ARG A 45 4.19 -3.11 1.95
N ILE A 46 3.51 -4.10 1.36
CA ILE A 46 2.29 -4.69 1.96
C ILE A 46 2.61 -5.28 3.34
N VAL A 47 3.66 -6.09 3.45
CA VAL A 47 4.06 -6.70 4.72
C VAL A 47 4.44 -5.64 5.75
N THR A 48 5.28 -4.66 5.39
CA THR A 48 5.69 -3.56 6.30
C THR A 48 4.50 -2.73 6.79
N TRP A 49 3.50 -2.49 5.94
CA TRP A 49 2.29 -1.77 6.36
C TRP A 49 1.53 -2.55 7.44
N PHE A 50 1.28 -3.84 7.22
CA PHE A 50 0.63 -4.68 8.23
C PHE A 50 1.49 -4.87 9.48
N ASP A 51 2.81 -4.96 9.32
CA ASP A 51 3.76 -5.01 10.44
C ASP A 51 3.59 -3.79 11.36
N THR A 52 3.44 -2.61 10.76
CA THR A 52 3.29 -1.33 11.49
C THR A 52 1.90 -1.15 12.10
N HIS A 53 0.84 -1.55 11.38
CA HIS A 53 -0.53 -1.14 11.70
C HIS A 53 -1.46 -2.26 12.18
N LEU A 54 -1.13 -3.54 11.96
CA LEU A 54 -1.98 -4.68 12.34
C LEU A 54 -1.40 -5.50 13.50
N LYS A 55 -0.11 -5.36 13.83
CA LYS A 55 0.46 -6.05 14.99
C LYS A 55 -0.27 -5.61 16.25
N SER A 56 -1.04 -6.53 16.83
CA SER A 56 -1.60 -6.40 18.17
C SER A 56 -0.45 -6.20 19.14
N ASP A 57 -0.65 -5.32 20.13
CA ASP A 57 0.31 -5.09 21.19
C ASP A 57 0.67 -6.44 21.83
N ARG A 58 1.91 -6.89 21.66
CA ARG A 58 2.39 -8.19 22.17
C ARG A 58 2.61 -8.15 23.70
N THR A 59 2.03 -7.14 24.36
CA THR A 59 2.26 -6.74 25.76
C THR A 59 1.19 -7.29 26.70
N THR A 60 0.13 -7.94 26.22
CA THR A 60 -0.88 -8.64 27.05
C THR A 60 -0.80 -10.17 26.94
N ALA A 61 0.41 -10.71 26.82
CA ALA A 61 0.67 -12.14 27.00
C ALA A 61 1.97 -12.36 27.79
N LYS A 62 1.97 -11.94 29.05
CA LYS A 62 2.78 -12.56 30.11
C LYS A 62 2.13 -12.37 31.45
#